data_AF-A0A2T3KKZ6-F1
#
_entry.id   AF-A0A2T3KKZ6-F1
#
_cell.length_a   1.000
_cell.length_b   1.000
_cell.length_c   1.000
_cell.angle_alpha   90.00
_cell.angle_beta   90.00
_cell.angle_gamma   90.00
#
_symmetry.space_group_name_H-M   'P 1'
#
loop_
_entity.id
_entity.type
_entity.pdbx_description
1 polymer ?
#
loop_
_entity_poly.entity_id
_entity_poly.type
_entity_poly.pdbx_seq_one_letter_code
_entity_poly.pdbx_strand_id
1 'polypeptide(L)'
;MADTSYIACANFEETICYFGEGASPDKALDNFLSSGNFAEFCENEEIKNTTSVEIKIFKAIHAGDLDADDDLFEDGWGWVLGEEISSHQEMYLKKN
;
A
#
# COMPACT_ATOMS: atom_id res chain seq x y z
N MET A 1 18.71 4.50 12.60
CA MET A 1 17.33 4.51 13.14
C MET A 1 16.49 4.18 11.93
N ALA A 2 15.87 3.00 11.91
CA ALA A 2 14.85 2.73 10.90
C ALA A 2 13.67 3.63 11.24
N ASP A 3 13.46 4.69 10.46
CA ASP A 3 12.25 5.46 10.57
C ASP A 3 11.10 4.51 10.22
N THR A 4 10.21 4.25 11.18
CA THR A 4 9.08 3.34 10.96
C THR A 4 8.24 3.88 9.82
N SER A 5 8.25 3.16 8.70
CA SER A 5 7.47 3.46 7.52
C SER A 5 6.28 2.51 7.44
N TYR A 6 5.26 2.97 6.74
CA TYR A 6 4.01 2.26 6.54
C TYR A 6 3.68 2.29 5.06
N ILE A 7 3.18 1.16 4.56
CA ILE A 7 2.80 0.97 3.18
C ILE A 7 1.30 0.72 3.12
N ALA A 8 0.58 1.56 2.40
CA ALA A 8 -0.82 1.36 2.05
C ALA A 8 -0.91 0.81 0.61
N CYS A 9 -1.64 -0.29 0.42
CA CYS A 9 -1.87 -0.90 -0.90
C CYS A 9 -3.27 -1.53 -0.97
N ALA A 10 -3.80 -1.74 -2.17
CA ALA A 10 -5.07 -2.43 -2.35
C ALA A 10 -4.90 -3.94 -2.03
N ASN A 11 -5.86 -4.54 -1.32
CA ASN A 11 -5.81 -5.93 -0.83
C ASN A 11 -5.84 -7.02 -1.95
N PHE A 12 -5.82 -6.63 -3.23
CA PHE A 12 -6.14 -7.54 -4.33
C PHE A 12 -4.93 -8.10 -5.07
N GLU A 13 -3.71 -7.67 -4.77
CA GLU A 13 -2.57 -8.05 -5.60
C GLU A 13 -1.64 -9.06 -4.92
N GLU A 14 -1.34 -10.16 -5.62
CA GLU A 14 -0.19 -11.03 -5.30
C GLU A 14 1.15 -10.28 -5.47
N THR A 15 1.13 -9.15 -6.17
CA THR A 15 2.26 -8.24 -6.39
C THR A 15 1.80 -6.81 -6.29
N ILE A 16 2.34 -6.03 -5.34
CA ILE A 16 1.96 -4.62 -5.18
C ILE A 16 2.42 -3.81 -6.39
N CYS A 17 1.48 -3.39 -7.23
CA CYS A 17 1.74 -2.47 -8.34
C CYS A 17 1.58 -1.01 -7.92
N TYR A 18 0.68 -0.76 -6.95
CA TYR A 18 0.29 0.58 -6.52
C TYR A 18 0.35 0.68 -4.99
N PHE A 19 1.11 1.65 -4.48
CA PHE A 19 1.29 1.83 -3.05
C PHE A 19 1.45 3.30 -2.63
N GLY A 20 1.14 3.59 -1.37
CA GLY A 20 1.45 4.85 -0.70
C GLY A 20 2.34 4.57 0.50
N GLU A 21 3.49 5.26 0.56
CA GLU A 21 4.42 5.15 1.69
C GLU A 21 4.30 6.38 2.60
N GLY A 22 4.32 6.18 3.91
CA GLY A 22 4.31 7.29 4.87
C GLY A 22 4.86 6.93 6.24
N ALA A 23 5.26 7.94 7.02
CA ALA A 23 5.78 7.77 8.38
C ALA A 23 4.71 7.43 9.45
N SER A 24 3.46 7.24 9.03
CA SER A 24 2.33 6.85 9.87
C SER A 24 1.24 6.23 9.00
N PRO A 25 0.36 5.36 9.53
CA PRO A 25 -0.71 4.74 8.75
C PRO A 25 -1.57 5.74 7.97
N ASP A 26 -2.00 6.82 8.62
CA ASP A 26 -2.83 7.86 7.99
C ASP A 26 -2.11 8.54 6.81
N LYS A 27 -0.79 8.74 6.91
CA LYS A 27 0.00 9.35 5.84
C LYS A 27 0.22 8.41 4.67
N ALA A 28 0.43 7.12 4.96
CA ALA A 28 0.55 6.11 3.91
C ALA A 28 -0.76 6.02 3.10
N LEU A 29 -1.90 6.02 3.79
CA LEU A 29 -3.22 6.06 3.17
C LEU A 29 -3.45 7.34 2.37
N ASP A 30 -3.18 8.51 2.95
CA ASP A 30 -3.32 9.80 2.27
C ASP A 30 -2.46 9.86 0.99
N ASN A 31 -1.23 9.38 1.07
CA ASN A 31 -0.34 9.29 -0.08
C ASN A 31 -0.87 8.32 -1.15
N PHE A 32 -1.39 7.15 -0.77
CA PHE A 32 -1.97 6.19 -1.71
C PHE A 32 -3.19 6.76 -2.46
N LEU A 33 -4.07 7.47 -1.75
CA LEU A 33 -5.26 8.09 -2.31
C LEU A 33 -4.93 9.33 -3.15
N SER A 34 -3.94 10.12 -2.74
CA SER A 34 -3.58 11.39 -3.38
C SER A 34 -2.60 11.23 -4.55
N SER A 35 -1.81 10.16 -4.59
CA SER A 35 -0.81 9.95 -5.64
C SER A 35 -1.42 9.59 -7.01
N GLY A 36 -2.72 9.27 -7.06
CA GLY A 36 -3.37 8.77 -8.27
C GLY A 36 -3.33 7.25 -8.41
N ASN A 37 -2.47 6.58 -7.63
CA ASN A 37 -2.30 5.13 -7.59
C ASN A 37 -3.63 4.39 -7.40
N PHE A 38 -4.50 4.87 -6.50
CA PHE A 38 -5.82 4.27 -6.29
C PHE A 38 -6.73 4.37 -7.52
N ALA A 39 -6.75 5.53 -8.18
CA ALA A 39 -7.58 5.72 -9.37
C ALA A 39 -7.07 4.86 -10.53
N GLU A 40 -5.75 4.83 -10.76
CA GLU A 40 -5.11 4.01 -11.79
C GLU A 40 -5.36 2.51 -11.55
N PHE A 41 -5.21 2.03 -10.31
CA PHE A 41 -5.57 0.68 -9.91
C PHE A 41 -7.04 0.36 -10.25
N CYS A 42 -7.98 1.21 -9.82
CA CYS A 42 -9.40 0.99 -10.06
C CYS A 42 -9.78 1.02 -11.55
N GLU A 43 -9.09 1.84 -12.35
CA GLU A 43 -9.28 1.86 -13.80
C GLU A 43 -8.70 0.63 -14.48
N ASN A 44 -7.55 0.13 -14.02
CA ASN A 44 -6.90 -1.06 -14.56
C ASN A 44 -7.71 -2.34 -14.30
N GLU A 45 -8.18 -2.51 -13.06
CA GLU A 45 -8.99 -3.66 -12.64
C GLU A 45 -10.46 -3.58 -13.06
N GLU A 46 -10.82 -2.57 -13.87
CA GLU A 46 -12.19 -2.31 -14.33
C GLU A 46 -13.23 -2.24 -13.18
N ILE A 47 -12.81 -1.72 -12.03
CA ILE A 47 -13.66 -1.61 -10.84
C ILE A 47 -14.83 -0.67 -11.15
N LYS A 48 -16.06 -1.17 -10.92
CA LYS A 48 -17.27 -0.40 -11.19
C LYS A 48 -17.33 0.81 -10.27
N ASN A 49 -17.77 1.95 -10.82
CA ASN A 49 -18.15 3.12 -10.03
C ASN A 49 -19.09 2.70 -8.90
N THR A 50 -18.91 3.29 -7.71
CA THR A 50 -19.64 2.98 -6.47
C THR A 50 -19.28 1.65 -5.80
N THR A 51 -18.19 1.00 -6.22
CA THR A 51 -17.65 -0.19 -5.54
C THR A 51 -16.68 0.23 -4.44
N SER A 52 -16.79 -0.39 -3.27
CA SER A 52 -15.81 -0.24 -2.19
C SER A 52 -14.59 -1.12 -2.46
N VAL A 53 -13.40 -0.53 -2.41
CA VAL A 53 -12.12 -1.25 -2.50
C VAL A 53 -11.49 -1.24 -1.11
N GLU A 54 -10.95 -2.40 -0.70
CA GLU A 54 -10.21 -2.50 0.53
C GLU A 54 -8.74 -2.14 0.32
N ILE A 55 -8.29 -1.16 1.09
CA ILE A 55 -6.91 -0.69 1.17
C ILE A 55 -6.36 -1.17 2.51
N LYS A 56 -5.28 -1.91 2.50
CA LYS A 56 -4.60 -2.39 3.70
C LYS A 56 -3.34 -1.62 3.94
N ILE A 57 -3.01 -1.45 5.22
CA ILE A 57 -1.84 -0.72 5.67
C ILE A 57 -0.97 -1.67 6.47
N PHE A 58 0.29 -1.79 6.07
CA PHE A 58 1.29 -2.63 6.69
C PHE A 58 2.43 -1.78 7.24
N LYS A 59 3.15 -2.27 8.24
CA LYS A 59 4.50 -1.77 8.52
C LYS A 59 5.42 -2.18 7.38
N ALA A 60 6.30 -1.28 6.94
CA ALA A 60 7.40 -1.68 6.07
C ALA A 60 8.56 -2.20 6.93
N ILE A 61 9.14 -3.32 6.51
CA ILE A 61 10.37 -3.88 7.08
C ILE A 61 11.47 -3.58 6.08
N HIS A 62 12.50 -2.87 6.50
CA HIS A 62 13.63 -2.51 5.64
C HIS A 62 14.80 -3.47 5.82
N ALA A 63 15.65 -3.57 4.81
CA ALA A 63 16.88 -4.36 4.89
C ALA A 63 17.74 -3.85 6.06
N GLY A 64 18.07 -4.75 6.99
CA GLY A 64 18.81 -4.43 8.21
C GLY A 64 17.95 -4.14 9.45
N ASP A 65 16.62 -4.22 9.36
CA ASP A 65 15.76 -4.35 10.53
C ASP A 65 15.96 -5.71 11.22
N LEU A 66 15.71 -5.78 12.53
CA LEU A 66 15.87 -7.01 13.32
C LEU A 66 14.99 -8.17 12.81
N ASP A 67 13.85 -7.83 12.23
CA ASP A 67 12.85 -8.77 11.70
C ASP A 67 12.96 -8.92 10.17
N ALA A 68 14.02 -8.38 9.55
CA ALA A 68 14.24 -8.49 8.11
C ALA A 68 14.72 -9.91 7.75
N ASP A 69 13.97 -10.57 6.88
CA ASP A 69 14.40 -11.79 6.22
C ASP A 69 14.93 -11.42 4.83
N ASP A 70 16.26 -11.47 4.67
CA ASP A 70 16.95 -11.06 3.44
C ASP A 70 16.47 -11.83 2.20
N ASP A 71 15.89 -13.03 2.37
CA ASP A 71 15.36 -13.85 1.27
C ASP A 71 13.99 -13.34 0.75
N LEU A 72 13.32 -12.44 1.48
CA LEU A 72 12.03 -11.85 1.08
C LEU A 72 12.17 -10.55 0.29
N PHE A 73 13.36 -9.95 0.26
CA PHE A 73 13.56 -8.68 -0.44
C PHE A 73 13.72 -8.92 -1.94
N GLU A 74 12.76 -8.45 -2.72
CA GLU A 74 12.84 -8.46 -4.17
C GLU A 74 13.76 -7.36 -4.69
N ASP A 75 14.55 -7.67 -5.73
CA ASP A 75 15.45 -6.72 -6.40
C ASP A 75 14.67 -5.48 -6.88
N GLY A 76 15.01 -4.32 -6.32
CA GLY A 76 14.40 -3.03 -6.67
C GLY A 76 13.43 -2.48 -5.60
N TRP A 77 13.03 -3.30 -4.63
CA TRP A 77 12.20 -2.86 -3.50
C TRP A 77 13.05 -2.67 -2.25
N GLY A 78 12.94 -1.49 -1.62
CA GLY A 78 13.70 -1.15 -0.41
C GLY A 78 13.08 -1.68 0.89
N TRP A 79 11.96 -2.40 0.80
CA TRP A 79 11.15 -2.87 1.93
C TRP A 79 10.34 -4.11 1.56
N VAL A 80 9.90 -4.84 2.60
CA VAL A 80 8.87 -5.89 2.50
C VAL A 80 7.69 -5.55 3.40
N LEU A 81 6.51 -6.12 3.11
CA LEU A 81 5.34 -5.97 3.96
C LEU A 81 5.50 -6.76 5.25
N GLY A 82 5.46 -6.06 6.38
CA GLY A 82 5.42 -6.66 7.71
C GLY A 82 4.00 -6.87 8.21
N GLU A 83 3.81 -6.59 9.50
CA GLU A 83 2.51 -6.71 10.18
C GLU A 83 1.43 -5.80 9.55
N GLU A 84 0.24 -6.35 9.29
CA GLU A 84 -0.95 -5.57 8.94
C GLU A 84 -1.40 -4.75 10.16
N ILE A 85 -1.50 -3.43 10.00
CA ILE A 85 -1.84 -2.48 11.06
C ILE A 85 -3.31 -2.11 11.02
N SER A 86 -3.88 -1.96 9.84
CA SER A 86 -5.28 -1.59 9.65
C SER A 86 -5.73 -1.81 8.21
N SER A 87 -7.04 -1.92 8.01
CA SER A 87 -7.67 -1.82 6.69
C SER A 87 -8.67 -0.66 6.61
N HIS A 88 -8.81 -0.12 5.41
CA HIS A 88 -9.71 0.98 5.08
C HIS A 88 -10.53 0.60 3.85
N GLN A 89 -11.81 0.96 3.82
CA GLN A 89 -12.65 0.78 2.64
C GLN A 89 -12.91 2.12 1.99
N GLU A 90 -12.40 2.30 0.77
CA GLU A 90 -12.61 3.52 0.00
C GLU A 90 -13.58 3.24 -1.15
N MET A 91 -14.58 4.12 -1.33
CA MET A 91 -15.51 4.00 -2.44
C MET A 91 -14.89 4.59 -3.70
N TYR A 92 -14.71 3.77 -4.73
CA TYR A 92 -14.24 4.27 -6.00
C TYR A 92 -15.34 5.03 -6.74
N LEU A 93 -15.08 6.32 -6.97
CA LEU A 93 -15.91 7.21 -7.77
C LEU A 93 -15.06 7.78 -8.90
N LYS A 94 -15.21 7.25 -10.12
CA LYS A 94 -14.55 7.80 -11.30
C LYS A 94 -14.93 9.28 -11.43
N LYS A 95 -13.91 10.14 -11.44
CA LYS A 95 -14.09 11.55 -11.76
C LYS A 95 -14.40 11.64 -13.25
N ASN A 96 -15.65 11.96 -13.58
CA ASN A 96 -16.09 12.29 -14.94
C ASN A 96 -15.49 13.61 -15.43
#